data_AF-A0A9C8HV49-F1
#
_entry.id   AF-A0A9C8HV49-F1
#
_cell.length_a   1.000
_cell.length_b   1.000
_cell.length_c   1.000
_cell.angle_alpha   90.00
_cell.angle_beta   90.00
_cell.angle_gamma   90.00
#
_symmetry.space_group_name_H-M   'P 1'
#
loop_
_entity.id
_entity.type
_entity.pdbx_description
1 polymer ?
#
loop_
_entity_poly.entity_id
_entity_poly.type
_entity_poly.pdbx_seq_one_letter_code
_entity_poly.pdbx_strand_id
1 'polypeptide(L)'
;MFYQRNKALRQAHLILYFPAVNHSDPRRYAYFVLNALLGAADFSLFNQEIRESRGLAYNLYSDLILFPANGVFYFYAGFKPARILELEEGLGEVFRLLRTDGITEELLNVAKNSVLSKLVFSLDIIYNIMEKNGTWLRRYGKFPNFEQTKASIEAVTLEDIRGLIREFLFSGECGLVYYGKNSKKDVEKIWKRLSSEFSGM
;
A
#
# COMPACT_ATOMS: atom_id res chain seq x y z
N MET A 1 -11.16 -7.61 12.63
CA MET A 1 -9.93 -7.20 13.35
C MET A 1 -9.31 -8.41 14.02
N PHE A 2 -8.03 -8.67 13.76
CA PHE A 2 -7.21 -9.63 14.50
C PHE A 2 -6.33 -8.90 15.53
N TYR A 3 -6.23 -9.44 16.73
CA TYR A 3 -5.45 -8.85 17.82
C TYR A 3 -4.69 -9.92 18.59
N GLN A 4 -3.38 -9.72 18.74
CA GLN A 4 -2.54 -10.52 19.61
C GLN A 4 -1.68 -9.62 20.50
N ARG A 5 -1.72 -9.84 21.81
CA ARG A 5 -0.88 -9.12 22.77
C ARG A 5 0.42 -9.87 23.03
N ASN A 6 1.54 -9.16 22.99
CA ASN A 6 2.83 -9.67 23.45
C ASN A 6 3.59 -8.58 24.24
N LYS A 7 3.75 -8.81 25.55
CA LYS A 7 4.41 -7.87 26.47
C LYS A 7 5.94 -7.85 26.35
N ALA A 8 6.56 -8.80 25.66
CA ALA A 8 8.01 -8.83 25.47
C ALA A 8 8.49 -7.90 24.34
N LEU A 9 7.63 -7.56 23.38
CA LEU A 9 8.02 -6.82 22.18
C LEU A 9 8.40 -5.36 22.47
N ARG A 10 9.49 -4.88 21.88
CA ARG A 10 9.87 -3.46 21.99
C ARG A 10 9.04 -2.56 21.08
N GLN A 11 8.60 -3.08 19.93
CA GLN A 11 7.74 -2.41 18.98
C GLN A 11 6.36 -3.08 18.92
N ALA A 12 5.35 -2.32 18.49
CA ALA A 12 4.08 -2.84 18.05
C ALA A 12 4.06 -2.88 16.52
N HIS A 13 3.30 -3.83 15.98
CA HIS A 13 3.13 -4.06 14.55
C HIS A 13 1.65 -3.96 14.23
N LEU A 14 1.32 -3.16 13.23
CA LEU A 14 -0.05 -2.95 12.76
C LEU A 14 -0.07 -3.12 11.25
N ILE A 15 -1.03 -3.93 10.77
CA ILE A 15 -1.33 -4.05 9.35
C ILE A 15 -2.77 -3.60 9.14
N LEU A 16 -2.97 -2.63 8.24
CA LEU A 16 -4.25 -2.34 7.64
C LEU A 16 -4.30 -2.99 6.27
N TYR A 17 -5.38 -3.67 5.92
CA TYR A 17 -5.48 -4.34 4.63
C TYR A 17 -6.87 -4.14 4.01
N PHE A 18 -6.88 -4.14 2.68
CA PHE A 18 -8.00 -3.84 1.81
C PHE A 18 -8.04 -4.89 0.69
N PRO A 19 -9.22 -5.23 0.17
CA PRO A 19 -9.34 -5.97 -1.07
C PRO A 19 -8.56 -5.27 -2.19
N ALA A 20 -8.01 -6.07 -3.09
CA ALA A 20 -7.45 -5.58 -4.33
C ALA A 20 -7.84 -6.50 -5.48
N VAL A 21 -7.57 -6.03 -6.69
CA VAL A 21 -7.79 -6.81 -7.90
C VAL A 21 -6.94 -8.07 -7.92
N ASN A 22 -7.33 -9.05 -8.73
CA ASN A 22 -6.52 -10.23 -8.96
C ASN A 22 -5.32 -9.92 -9.89
N HIS A 23 -4.39 -10.86 -9.96
CA HIS A 23 -3.16 -10.69 -10.72
C HIS A 23 -3.35 -10.53 -12.25
N SER A 24 -4.47 -10.96 -12.83
CA SER A 24 -4.75 -10.88 -14.27
C SER A 24 -5.43 -9.56 -14.67
N ASP A 25 -6.03 -8.86 -13.70
CA ASP A 25 -6.73 -7.60 -13.90
C ASP A 25 -5.76 -6.50 -14.39
N PRO A 26 -6.09 -5.74 -15.45
CA PRO A 26 -5.23 -4.67 -15.96
C PRO A 26 -5.06 -3.51 -14.98
N ARG A 27 -6.01 -3.30 -14.05
CA ARG A 27 -5.92 -2.25 -13.02
C ARG A 27 -4.77 -2.47 -12.03
N ARG A 28 -4.11 -3.64 -12.05
CA ARG A 28 -2.91 -3.91 -11.25
C ARG A 28 -1.78 -2.90 -11.47
N TYR A 29 -1.68 -2.30 -12.67
CA TYR A 29 -0.66 -1.30 -12.96
C TYR A 29 -0.95 0.02 -12.25
N ALA A 30 -2.22 0.43 -12.19
CA ALA A 30 -2.64 1.55 -11.37
C ALA A 30 -2.39 1.28 -9.88
N TYR A 31 -2.56 0.04 -9.41
CA TYR A 31 -2.15 -0.35 -8.05
C TYR A 31 -0.64 -0.23 -7.80
N PHE A 32 0.23 -0.56 -8.76
CA PHE A 32 1.67 -0.38 -8.59
C PHE A 32 2.03 1.10 -8.44
N VAL A 33 1.37 1.98 -9.20
CA VAL A 33 1.53 3.43 -9.09
C VAL A 33 0.98 3.94 -7.75
N LEU A 34 -0.21 3.49 -7.34
CA LEU A 34 -0.80 3.80 -6.04
C LEU A 34 0.11 3.35 -4.89
N ASN A 35 0.72 2.17 -4.99
CA ASN A 35 1.67 1.68 -3.99
C ASN A 35 2.88 2.61 -3.86
N ALA A 36 3.42 3.11 -4.98
CA ALA A 36 4.51 4.08 -4.97
C ALA A 36 4.08 5.43 -4.35
N LEU A 37 2.87 5.89 -4.63
CA LEU A 37 2.30 7.12 -4.03
C LEU A 37 2.12 7.01 -2.51
N LEU A 38 1.79 5.83 -2.00
CA LEU A 38 1.42 5.65 -0.59
C LEU A 38 2.58 5.30 0.32
N GLY A 39 3.35 4.26 0.02
CA GLY A 39 4.35 3.75 0.97
C GLY A 39 5.53 2.98 0.39
N ALA A 40 5.60 2.79 -0.93
CA ALA A 40 6.68 2.04 -1.56
C ALA A 40 7.86 2.92 -2.04
N ALA A 41 7.83 4.24 -1.83
CA ALA A 41 8.89 5.17 -2.22
C ALA A 41 9.11 6.25 -1.16
N ASP A 42 10.29 6.88 -1.13
CA ASP A 42 10.61 7.88 -0.11
C ASP A 42 9.75 9.13 -0.19
N PHE A 43 9.36 9.58 -1.40
CA PHE A 43 8.44 10.70 -1.58
C PHE A 43 6.98 10.39 -1.20
N SER A 44 6.68 9.15 -0.85
CA SER A 44 5.30 8.71 -0.64
C SER A 44 4.63 9.38 0.56
N LEU A 45 3.30 9.46 0.52
CA LEU A 45 2.51 10.17 1.53
C LEU A 45 2.74 9.62 2.95
N PHE A 46 2.86 8.29 3.12
CA PHE A 46 3.16 7.73 4.44
C PHE A 46 4.55 8.14 4.93
N ASN A 47 5.56 8.17 4.05
CA ASN A 47 6.89 8.59 4.44
C ASN A 47 6.90 10.08 4.82
N GLN A 48 6.25 10.95 4.04
CA GLN A 48 6.17 12.37 4.35
C GLN A 48 5.40 12.65 5.65
N GLU A 49 4.18 12.14 5.77
CA GLU A 49 3.29 12.49 6.90
C GLU A 49 3.65 11.79 8.21
N ILE A 50 4.21 10.58 8.17
CA ILE A 50 4.39 9.74 9.36
C ILE A 50 5.87 9.56 9.70
N ARG A 51 6.74 9.33 8.71
CA ARG A 51 8.18 9.09 8.94
C ARG A 51 8.95 10.39 9.08
N GLU A 52 8.81 11.31 8.12
CA GLU A 52 9.60 12.53 8.04
C GLU A 52 9.04 13.63 8.94
N SER A 53 7.74 13.93 8.83
CA SER A 53 7.10 14.99 9.64
C SER A 53 7.03 14.66 11.13
N ARG A 54 6.85 13.37 11.47
CA ARG A 54 6.52 12.95 12.85
C ARG A 54 7.50 11.96 13.48
N GLY A 55 8.41 11.35 12.72
CA GLY A 55 9.41 10.40 13.25
C GLY A 55 8.80 9.16 13.93
N LEU A 56 7.60 8.74 13.54
CA LEU A 56 6.77 7.80 14.33
C LEU A 56 7.09 6.33 14.12
N ALA A 57 7.48 5.97 12.90
CA ALA A 57 7.70 4.60 12.49
C ALA A 57 9.05 4.48 11.80
N TYR A 58 9.85 3.51 12.24
CA TYR A 58 11.11 3.19 11.57
C TYR A 58 10.85 2.32 10.33
N ASN A 59 9.85 1.44 10.42
CA ASN A 59 9.41 0.59 9.32
C ASN A 59 7.95 0.88 9.01
N LEU A 60 7.70 1.60 7.93
CA LEU A 60 6.38 1.96 7.42
C LEU A 60 6.40 1.79 5.92
N TYR A 61 5.46 1.01 5.38
CA TYR A 61 5.37 0.79 3.93
C TYR A 61 3.96 0.33 3.54
N SER A 62 3.69 0.40 2.25
CA SER A 62 2.55 -0.24 1.61
C SER A 62 3.03 -1.32 0.66
N ASP A 63 2.22 -2.35 0.48
CA ASP A 63 2.47 -3.35 -0.55
C ASP A 63 1.19 -4.04 -1.04
N LEU A 64 1.33 -4.78 -2.14
CA LEU A 64 0.26 -5.45 -2.84
C LEU A 64 0.60 -6.93 -3.06
N ILE A 65 -0.29 -7.82 -2.64
CA ILE A 65 -0.20 -9.25 -2.94
C ILE A 65 -1.34 -9.62 -3.90
N LEU A 66 -0.99 -10.19 -5.06
CA LEU A 66 -1.95 -10.54 -6.11
C LEU A 66 -2.06 -12.06 -6.27
N PHE A 67 -3.25 -12.60 -6.01
CA PHE A 67 -3.59 -14.01 -6.18
C PHE A 67 -4.35 -14.26 -7.49
N PRO A 68 -4.56 -15.55 -7.86
CA PRO A 68 -5.39 -15.93 -9.01
C PRO A 68 -6.80 -15.34 -9.02
N ALA A 69 -7.49 -15.40 -7.88
CA ALA A 69 -8.90 -15.02 -7.78
C ALA A 69 -9.14 -13.63 -7.18
N ASN A 70 -8.19 -13.12 -6.38
CA ASN A 70 -8.31 -11.85 -5.65
C ASN A 70 -6.93 -11.23 -5.40
N GLY A 71 -6.89 -10.11 -4.70
CA GLY A 71 -5.67 -9.51 -4.19
C GLY A 71 -5.89 -8.84 -2.84
N VAL A 72 -4.79 -8.46 -2.20
CA VAL A 72 -4.78 -7.71 -0.96
C VAL A 72 -3.80 -6.57 -1.09
N PHE A 73 -4.27 -5.35 -0.88
CA PHE A 73 -3.42 -4.18 -0.69
C PHE A 73 -3.34 -3.89 0.80
N TYR A 74 -2.14 -3.65 1.32
CA TYR A 74 -1.97 -3.46 2.76
C TYR A 74 -0.90 -2.42 3.11
N PHE A 75 -1.07 -1.86 4.29
CA PHE A 75 -0.15 -0.94 4.93
C PHE A 75 0.40 -1.61 6.18
N TYR A 76 1.71 -1.54 6.37
CA TYR A 76 2.37 -2.06 7.55
C TYR A 76 3.06 -0.92 8.29
N ALA A 77 2.91 -0.89 9.61
CA ALA A 77 3.61 0.02 10.51
C ALA A 77 4.23 -0.72 11.69
N GLY A 78 5.54 -0.56 11.86
CA GLY A 78 6.30 -0.92 13.06
C GLY A 78 6.63 0.34 13.87
N PHE A 79 6.09 0.44 15.08
CA PHE A 79 6.13 1.68 15.87
C PHE A 79 6.29 1.42 17.37
N LYS A 80 6.67 2.46 18.13
CA LYS A 80 6.72 2.36 19.60
C LYS A 80 5.29 2.29 20.15
N PRO A 81 4.93 1.33 21.02
CA PRO A 81 3.56 1.18 21.53
C PRO A 81 2.94 2.45 22.14
N ALA A 82 3.77 3.31 22.76
CA ALA A 82 3.32 4.57 23.35
C ALA A 82 2.80 5.59 22.32
N ARG A 83 3.18 5.45 21.04
CA ARG A 83 2.85 6.38 19.94
C ARG A 83 1.68 5.93 19.07
N ILE A 84 0.87 4.99 19.56
CA ILE A 84 -0.26 4.43 18.79
C ILE A 84 -1.26 5.51 18.33
N LEU A 85 -1.49 6.54 19.14
CA LEU A 85 -2.41 7.64 18.81
C LEU A 85 -1.83 8.57 17.75
N GLU A 86 -0.52 8.86 17.82
CA GLU A 86 0.16 9.67 16.81
C GLU A 86 0.19 8.95 15.44
N LEU A 87 0.37 7.62 15.45
CA LEU A 87 0.27 6.81 14.24
C LEU A 87 -1.14 6.83 13.66
N GLU A 88 -2.17 6.70 14.50
CA GLU A 88 -3.57 6.77 14.07
C GLU A 88 -3.88 8.12 13.40
N GLU A 89 -3.45 9.21 14.01
CA GLU A 89 -3.64 10.56 13.47
C GLU A 89 -2.92 10.75 12.12
N GLY A 90 -1.66 10.31 12.01
CA GLY A 90 -0.89 10.40 10.77
C GLY A 90 -1.48 9.55 9.64
N LEU A 91 -1.95 8.35 9.95
CA LEU A 91 -2.69 7.52 8.98
C LEU A 91 -3.99 8.21 8.56
N GLY A 92 -4.75 8.76 9.51
CA GLY A 92 -5.96 9.53 9.21
C GLY A 92 -5.71 10.73 8.30
N GLU A 93 -4.60 11.44 8.48
CA GLU A 93 -4.23 12.57 7.60
C GLU A 93 -3.96 12.12 6.16
N VAL A 94 -3.18 11.06 5.98
CA VAL A 94 -2.95 10.49 4.65
C VAL A 94 -4.27 10.09 4.00
N PHE A 95 -5.18 9.43 4.72
CA PHE A 95 -6.48 9.05 4.15
C PHE A 95 -7.37 10.24 3.81
N ARG A 96 -7.31 11.34 4.59
CA ARG A 96 -8.00 12.59 4.22
C ARG A 96 -7.43 13.21 2.95
N LEU A 97 -6.10 13.22 2.79
CA LEU A 97 -5.45 13.67 1.55
C LEU A 97 -5.90 12.86 0.33
N LEU A 98 -6.11 11.54 0.49
CA LEU A 98 -6.63 10.68 -0.59
C LEU A 98 -8.08 10.95 -0.97
N ARG A 99 -8.89 11.57 -0.09
CA ARG A 99 -10.31 11.87 -0.35
C ARG A 99 -10.55 13.15 -1.12
N THR A 100 -9.67 14.13 -0.96
CA THR A 100 -9.83 15.46 -1.55
C THR A 100 -9.12 15.52 -2.90
N ASP A 101 -7.88 16.01 -2.92
CA ASP A 101 -7.04 16.14 -4.13
C ASP A 101 -5.55 16.05 -3.77
N GLY A 102 -5.18 15.26 -2.74
CA GLY A 102 -3.80 15.15 -2.26
C GLY A 102 -2.82 14.49 -3.24
N ILE A 103 -3.32 13.93 -4.35
CA ILE A 103 -2.50 13.40 -5.44
C ILE A 103 -2.62 14.34 -6.63
N THR A 104 -1.53 15.06 -6.92
CA THR A 104 -1.42 15.94 -8.09
C THR A 104 -0.89 15.19 -9.31
N GLU A 105 -1.02 15.78 -10.49
CA GLU A 105 -0.44 15.24 -11.73
C GLU A 105 1.09 15.17 -11.67
N GLU A 106 1.74 16.13 -11.04
CA GLU A 106 3.19 16.12 -10.83
C GLU A 106 3.60 14.92 -9.98
N LEU A 107 2.90 14.69 -8.86
CA LEU A 107 3.17 13.57 -7.96
C LEU A 107 2.88 12.22 -8.64
N LEU A 108 1.81 12.14 -9.44
CA LEU A 108 1.50 10.97 -10.25
C LEU A 108 2.63 10.64 -11.22
N ASN A 109 3.18 11.64 -11.92
CA ASN A 109 4.28 11.44 -12.85
C ASN A 109 5.57 10.99 -12.13
N VAL A 110 5.87 11.55 -10.96
CA VAL A 110 6.98 11.08 -10.11
C VAL A 110 6.78 9.60 -9.73
N ALA A 111 5.57 9.21 -9.32
CA ALA A 111 5.26 7.83 -8.98
C ALA A 111 5.40 6.87 -10.17
N LYS A 112 4.88 7.24 -11.34
CA LYS A 112 5.02 6.44 -12.58
C LYS A 112 6.48 6.22 -12.92
N ASN A 113 7.29 7.29 -12.88
CA ASN A 113 8.73 7.20 -13.11
C ASN A 113 9.42 6.29 -12.09
N SER A 114 9.06 6.38 -10.80
CA SER A 114 9.61 5.50 -9.76
C SER A 114 9.32 4.01 -10.05
N VAL A 115 8.09 3.68 -10.44
CA VAL A 115 7.70 2.30 -10.78
C VAL A 115 8.45 1.83 -12.03
N LEU A 116 8.56 2.67 -13.06
CA LEU A 116 9.30 2.36 -14.29
C LEU A 116 10.79 2.14 -14.03
N SER A 117 11.43 2.98 -13.21
CA SER A 117 12.82 2.79 -12.80
C SER A 117 13.02 1.44 -12.10
N LYS A 118 12.16 1.10 -11.13
CA LYS A 118 12.21 -0.22 -10.48
C LYS A 118 12.02 -1.38 -11.46
N LEU A 119 11.13 -1.22 -12.44
CA LEU A 119 10.94 -2.22 -13.50
C LEU A 119 12.21 -2.42 -14.33
N VAL A 120 12.89 -1.33 -14.72
CA VAL A 120 14.18 -1.40 -15.45
C VAL A 120 15.25 -2.06 -14.61
N PHE A 121 15.48 -1.61 -13.38
CA PHE A 121 16.49 -2.20 -12.49
C PHE A 121 16.23 -3.68 -12.17
N SER A 122 14.96 -4.12 -12.19
CA SER A 122 14.64 -5.54 -12.02
C SER A 122 15.21 -6.43 -13.13
N LEU A 123 15.58 -5.86 -14.28
CA LEU A 123 16.19 -6.56 -15.42
C LEU A 123 17.71 -6.68 -15.31
N ASP A 124 18.37 -5.97 -14.39
CA ASP A 124 19.82 -6.11 -14.21
C ASP A 124 20.20 -7.37 -13.42
N ILE A 125 19.23 -7.93 -12.68
CA ILE A 125 19.43 -9.10 -11.83
C ILE A 125 18.87 -10.33 -12.54
N ILE A 126 19.76 -11.19 -13.06
CA ILE A 126 19.40 -12.42 -13.79
C ILE A 126 18.40 -13.28 -13.01
N TYR A 127 18.58 -13.39 -11.69
CA TYR A 127 17.65 -14.11 -10.82
C TYR A 127 16.22 -13.58 -10.91
N ASN A 128 16.03 -12.25 -10.85
CA ASN A 128 14.71 -11.62 -10.95
C ASN A 128 14.06 -11.87 -12.32
N ILE A 129 14.87 -11.82 -13.40
CA ILE A 129 14.39 -12.14 -14.74
C ILE A 129 13.90 -13.59 -14.81
N MET A 130 14.70 -14.54 -14.31
CA MET A 130 14.36 -15.96 -14.32
C MET A 130 13.11 -16.26 -13.50
N GLU A 131 13.01 -15.69 -12.29
CA GLU A 131 11.83 -15.86 -11.44
C GLU A 131 10.56 -15.30 -12.10
N LYS A 132 10.66 -14.10 -12.69
CA LYS A 132 9.55 -13.45 -13.40
C LYS A 132 9.13 -14.27 -14.61
N ASN A 133 10.08 -14.72 -15.43
CA ASN A 133 9.82 -15.55 -16.61
C ASN A 133 9.16 -16.87 -16.23
N GLY A 134 9.68 -17.56 -15.20
CA GLY A 134 9.11 -18.81 -14.71
C GLY A 134 7.68 -18.63 -14.19
N THR A 135 7.46 -17.56 -13.41
CA THR A 135 6.11 -17.23 -12.89
C THR A 135 5.13 -16.92 -14.03
N TRP A 136 5.56 -16.15 -15.03
CA TRP A 136 4.72 -15.79 -16.18
C TRP A 136 4.42 -16.98 -17.10
N LEU A 137 5.41 -17.82 -17.41
CA LEU A 137 5.20 -19.05 -18.18
C LEU A 137 4.21 -19.98 -17.48
N ARG A 138 4.43 -20.25 -16.18
CA ARG A 138 3.54 -21.12 -15.40
C ARG A 138 2.10 -20.62 -15.36
N ARG A 139 1.92 -19.30 -15.35
CA ARG A 139 0.62 -18.66 -15.08
C ARG A 139 -0.15 -18.27 -16.33
N TYR A 140 0.54 -17.89 -17.39
CA TYR A 140 -0.04 -17.33 -18.61
C TYR A 140 0.41 -18.04 -19.89
N GLY A 141 1.33 -19.02 -19.80
CA GLY A 141 1.89 -19.71 -20.96
C GLY A 141 2.75 -18.83 -21.87
N LYS A 142 3.17 -17.65 -21.40
CA LYS A 142 3.97 -16.69 -22.18
C LYS A 142 4.94 -15.92 -21.31
N PHE A 143 5.98 -15.36 -21.93
CA PHE A 143 6.92 -14.46 -21.26
C PHE A 143 6.31 -13.08 -21.01
N PRO A 144 6.77 -12.34 -19.99
CA PRO A 144 6.38 -10.96 -19.76
C PRO A 144 6.85 -10.09 -20.94
N ASN A 145 5.95 -9.23 -21.44
CA ASN A 145 6.31 -8.21 -22.42
C ASN A 145 6.62 -6.91 -21.67
N PHE A 146 7.89 -6.50 -21.71
CA PHE A 146 8.38 -5.30 -21.04
C PHE A 146 7.74 -4.03 -21.61
N GLU A 147 7.73 -3.84 -22.92
CA GLU A 147 7.15 -2.66 -23.57
C GLU A 147 5.66 -2.53 -23.26
N GLN A 148 4.92 -3.65 -23.27
CA GLN A 148 3.51 -3.64 -22.88
C GLN A 148 3.33 -3.26 -21.40
N THR A 149 4.20 -3.76 -20.51
CA THR A 149 4.16 -3.43 -19.09
C THR A 149 4.44 -1.94 -18.87
N LYS A 150 5.48 -1.42 -19.52
CA LYS A 150 5.86 0.00 -19.50
C LYS A 150 4.72 0.88 -19.98
N ALA A 151 4.17 0.60 -21.17
CA ALA A 151 3.05 1.35 -21.73
C ALA A 151 1.81 1.33 -20.82
N SER A 152 1.54 0.20 -20.14
CA SER A 152 0.42 0.11 -19.20
C SER A 152 0.62 0.98 -17.96
N ILE A 153 1.86 1.17 -17.49
CA ILE A 153 2.19 2.06 -16.36
C ILE A 153 2.13 3.52 -16.82
N GLU A 154 2.67 3.83 -18.01
CA GLU A 154 2.64 5.17 -18.60
C GLU A 154 1.22 5.64 -18.91
N ALA A 155 0.29 4.73 -19.20
CA ALA A 155 -1.11 5.06 -19.45
C ALA A 155 -1.93 5.36 -18.18
N VAL A 156 -1.41 5.07 -16.98
CA VAL A 156 -2.15 5.33 -15.73
C VAL A 156 -2.44 6.82 -15.58
N THR A 157 -3.71 7.12 -15.35
CA THR A 157 -4.24 8.47 -15.14
C THR A 157 -4.59 8.73 -13.67
N LEU A 158 -4.80 9.99 -13.31
CA LEU A 158 -5.24 10.35 -11.97
C LEU A 158 -6.63 9.79 -11.65
N GLU A 159 -7.51 9.69 -12.65
CA GLU A 159 -8.84 9.12 -12.48
C GLU A 159 -8.80 7.62 -12.20
N ASP A 160 -7.87 6.87 -12.81
CA ASP A 160 -7.66 5.45 -12.47
C ASP A 160 -7.29 5.28 -11.00
N ILE A 161 -6.41 6.14 -10.49
CA ILE A 161 -5.97 6.13 -9.09
C ILE A 161 -7.12 6.47 -8.15
N ARG A 162 -7.87 7.53 -8.46
CA ARG A 162 -9.06 7.93 -7.69
C ARG A 162 -10.14 6.84 -7.72
N GLY A 163 -10.34 6.20 -8.86
CA GLY A 163 -11.23 5.06 -9.03
C GLY A 163 -10.86 3.90 -8.10
N LEU A 164 -9.58 3.52 -8.06
CA LEU A 164 -9.10 2.47 -7.15
C LEU A 164 -9.26 2.83 -5.67
N ILE A 165 -8.96 4.07 -5.31
CA ILE A 165 -9.12 4.55 -3.93
C ILE A 165 -10.59 4.45 -3.51
N ARG A 166 -11.53 4.89 -4.36
CA ARG A 166 -12.97 4.78 -4.12
C ARG A 166 -13.46 3.35 -4.04
N GLU A 167 -13.10 2.53 -5.03
CA GLU A 167 -13.62 1.17 -5.18
C GLU A 167 -13.09 0.22 -4.10
N PHE A 168 -11.86 0.43 -3.62
CA PHE A 168 -11.21 -0.55 -2.73
C PHE A 168 -10.85 0.00 -1.36
N LEU A 169 -10.21 1.16 -1.26
CA LEU A 169 -9.77 1.72 0.02
C LEU A 169 -10.94 2.30 0.83
N PHE A 170 -11.94 2.86 0.14
CA PHE A 170 -13.14 3.44 0.75
C PHE A 170 -14.43 2.62 0.58
N SER A 171 -14.28 1.35 0.19
CA SER A 171 -15.39 0.39 0.07
C SER A 171 -16.08 0.03 1.40
N GLY A 172 -15.46 0.37 2.52
CA GLY A 172 -15.81 -0.15 3.85
C GLY A 172 -15.28 -1.56 4.13
N GLU A 173 -14.84 -2.29 3.11
CA GLU A 173 -14.20 -3.61 3.27
C GLU A 173 -12.73 -3.42 3.64
N CYS A 174 -12.44 -3.41 4.92
CA CYS A 174 -11.08 -3.29 5.44
C CYS A 174 -10.89 -4.13 6.69
N GLY A 175 -9.63 -4.44 7.00
CA GLY A 175 -9.28 -5.13 8.23
C GLY A 175 -8.01 -4.61 8.85
N LEU A 176 -7.88 -4.88 10.15
CA LEU A 176 -6.71 -4.56 10.95
C LEU A 176 -6.18 -5.81 11.64
N VAL A 177 -4.87 -5.99 11.56
CA VAL A 177 -4.09 -6.97 12.33
C VAL A 177 -3.18 -6.20 13.26
N TYR A 178 -3.22 -6.51 14.55
CA TYR A 178 -2.33 -5.92 15.54
C TYR A 178 -1.56 -6.98 16.31
N TYR A 179 -0.26 -6.74 16.46
CA TYR A 179 0.64 -7.54 17.30
C TYR A 179 1.57 -6.64 18.11
N GLY A 180 1.41 -6.61 19.45
CA GLY A 180 2.18 -5.67 20.26
C GLY A 180 1.78 -5.59 21.73
N LYS A 181 2.25 -4.55 22.42
CA LYS A 181 2.05 -4.34 23.87
C LYS A 181 0.73 -3.69 24.26
N ASN A 182 0.12 -2.91 23.36
CA ASN A 182 -1.07 -2.10 23.63
C ASN A 182 -2.25 -2.98 24.05
N SER A 183 -3.14 -2.41 24.87
CA SER A 183 -4.33 -3.13 25.31
C SER A 183 -5.31 -3.31 24.14
N LYS A 184 -6.16 -4.34 24.21
CA LYS A 184 -7.20 -4.56 23.19
C LYS A 184 -8.11 -3.34 23.05
N LYS A 185 -8.46 -2.69 24.17
CA LYS A 185 -9.29 -1.48 24.20
C LYS A 185 -8.66 -0.32 23.44
N ASP A 186 -7.35 -0.11 23.55
CA ASP A 186 -6.65 0.95 22.81
C ASP A 186 -6.68 0.67 21.30
N VAL A 187 -6.42 -0.58 20.92
CA VAL A 187 -6.44 -1.02 19.52
C VAL A 187 -7.84 -0.93 18.92
N GLU A 188 -8.88 -1.32 19.67
CA GLU A 188 -10.27 -1.18 19.23
C GLU A 188 -10.67 0.28 19.05
N LYS A 189 -10.16 1.18 19.90
CA LYS A 189 -10.44 2.62 19.80
C LYS A 189 -9.85 3.20 18.50
N ILE A 190 -8.59 2.91 18.18
CA ILE A 190 -7.98 3.38 16.92
C ILE A 190 -8.64 2.71 15.71
N TRP A 191 -9.01 1.43 15.82
CA TRP A 191 -9.66 0.72 14.73
C TRP A 191 -10.99 1.38 14.39
N LYS A 192 -11.82 1.72 15.38
CA LYS A 192 -13.10 2.40 15.14
C LYS A 192 -12.94 3.73 14.40
N ARG A 193 -11.93 4.54 14.77
CA ARG A 193 -11.63 5.82 14.11
C ARG A 193 -11.16 5.64 12.68
N LEU A 194 -10.22 4.73 12.45
CA LEU A 194 -9.72 4.45 11.11
C LEU A 194 -10.82 3.83 10.23
N SER A 195 -11.61 2.89 10.75
CA SER A 195 -12.71 2.28 9.99
C SER A 195 -13.81 3.28 9.60
N SER A 196 -14.04 4.33 10.40
CA SER A 196 -14.95 5.41 9.99
C SER A 196 -14.39 6.25 8.85
N GLU A 197 -13.06 6.45 8.81
CA GLU A 197 -12.39 7.12 7.68
C GLU A 197 -12.41 6.26 6.42
N PHE A 198 -12.66 4.94 6.51
CA PHE A 198 -12.79 4.03 5.36
C PHE A 198 -14.22 3.80 4.88
N SER A 199 -15.20 4.16 5.70
CA SER A 199 -16.61 3.90 5.41
C SER A 199 -17.24 5.14 4.82
N GLY A 200 -17.36 5.18 3.50
CA GLY A 200 -18.16 6.17 2.79
C GLY A 200 -17.33 7.13 1.95
N MET A 201 -17.58 7.11 0.65
CA MET A 201 -17.36 8.22 -0.26
C MET A 201 -18.65 8.42 -1.05
#